data_AF-A0A6C0HGD3-F1
#
_entry.id   AF-A0A6C0HGD3-F1
#
_cell.length_a   1.000
_cell.length_b   1.000
_cell.length_c   1.000
_cell.angle_alpha   90.00
_cell.angle_beta   90.00
_cell.angle_gamma   90.00
#
_symmetry.space_group_name_H-M   'P 1'
#
loop_
_entity.id
_entity.type
_entity.pdbx_description
1 polymer ?
#
loop_
_entity_poly.entity_id
_entity_poly.type
_entity_poly.pdbx_seq_one_letter_code
_entity_poly.pdbx_strand_id
1 'polypeptide(L)'
;MELEFPCPHYILYEPLNDTETIKFVERYKEKFRDRIEVEEIDACILYSSDMFSQRFSSWISEIPKQTGNLRIMIVWHAEFLTSACQQMLRRQLEQRSFRNRVWFHVENPSGIQSAIVSRCITKRMPTIIKTPEYTKE
;
A
#
# COMPACT_ATOMS: atom_id res chain seq x y z
N MET A 1 -2.18 -15.56 -7.64
CA MET A 1 -2.14 -14.17 -8.13
C MET A 1 -0.84 -13.97 -8.90
N GLU A 2 -0.91 -13.52 -10.14
CA GLU A 2 0.29 -13.25 -10.95
C GLU A 2 0.97 -11.96 -10.48
N LEU A 3 2.31 -11.98 -10.44
CA LEU A 3 3.14 -10.85 -10.00
C LEU A 3 3.59 -10.07 -11.23
N GLU A 4 2.84 -9.01 -11.57
CA GLU A 4 3.09 -8.13 -12.72
C GLU A 4 4.26 -7.16 -12.46
N PHE A 5 5.11 -6.95 -13.48
CA PHE A 5 6.19 -5.97 -13.44
C PHE A 5 6.30 -5.20 -14.78
N PRO A 6 6.36 -3.85 -14.79
CA PRO A 6 6.24 -2.98 -13.63
C PRO A 6 4.82 -3.03 -13.05
N CYS A 7 4.70 -3.12 -11.73
CA CYS A 7 3.39 -3.14 -11.09
C CYS A 7 2.67 -1.79 -11.24
N PRO A 8 1.34 -1.73 -11.30
CA PRO A 8 0.55 -0.52 -11.15
C PRO A 8 0.44 -0.09 -9.67
N HIS A 9 -0.33 0.96 -9.41
CA HIS A 9 -0.82 1.26 -8.07
C HIS A 9 -1.86 0.20 -7.68
N TYR A 10 -1.78 -0.31 -6.46
CA TYR A 10 -2.70 -1.34 -6.01
C TYR A 10 -3.53 -0.88 -4.82
N ILE A 11 -4.77 -1.35 -4.78
CA ILE A 11 -5.53 -1.51 -3.53
C ILE A 11 -5.55 -3.01 -3.25
N LEU A 12 -4.86 -3.41 -2.19
CA LEU A 12 -4.79 -4.78 -1.70
C LEU A 12 -5.86 -4.94 -0.63
N TYR A 13 -7.01 -5.46 -1.03
CA TYR A 13 -8.17 -5.60 -0.14
C TYR A 13 -8.16 -6.97 0.53
N GLU A 14 -7.95 -7.01 1.84
CA GLU A 14 -8.05 -8.21 2.66
C GLU A 14 -8.98 -7.94 3.85
N PRO A 15 -10.23 -8.44 3.84
CA PRO A 15 -11.12 -8.19 4.96
C PRO A 15 -10.67 -8.92 6.24
N LEU A 16 -10.61 -8.18 7.35
CA LEU A 16 -10.41 -8.66 8.73
C LEU A 16 -9.01 -9.22 9.07
N ASN A 17 -8.02 -9.07 8.20
CA ASN A 17 -6.64 -9.52 8.39
C ASN A 17 -5.73 -8.89 7.31
N ASP A 18 -4.41 -9.01 7.47
CA ASP A 18 -3.37 -8.59 6.52
C ASP A 18 -2.41 -9.75 6.13
N THR A 19 -2.67 -10.96 6.63
CA THR A 19 -1.77 -12.12 6.50
C THR A 19 -1.45 -12.46 5.04
N GLU A 20 -2.45 -12.52 4.16
CA GLU A 20 -2.23 -12.87 2.75
C GLU A 20 -1.59 -11.71 1.98
N THR A 21 -1.91 -10.47 2.36
CA THR A 21 -1.28 -9.26 1.84
C THR A 21 0.21 -9.24 2.16
N ILE A 22 0.59 -9.53 3.41
CA ILE A 22 1.99 -9.65 3.82
C ILE A 22 2.70 -10.71 2.99
N LYS A 23 2.13 -11.91 2.86
CA LYS A 23 2.73 -12.98 2.02
C LYS A 23 2.89 -12.57 0.56
N PHE A 24 1.92 -11.84 0.01
CA PHE A 24 1.99 -11.32 -1.35
C PHE A 24 3.13 -10.30 -1.50
N VAL A 25 3.23 -9.35 -0.56
CA VAL A 25 4.26 -8.32 -0.52
C VAL A 25 5.65 -8.93 -0.41
N GLU A 26 5.86 -9.86 0.53
CA GLU A 26 7.15 -10.53 0.73
C GLU A 26 7.59 -11.32 -0.50
N ARG A 27 6.66 -12.06 -1.11
CA ARG A 27 6.95 -12.78 -2.36
C ARG A 27 7.31 -11.83 -3.50
N TYR A 28 6.66 -10.67 -3.58
CA TYR A 28 6.97 -9.66 -4.59
C TYR A 28 8.36 -9.05 -4.36
N LYS A 29 8.68 -8.70 -3.10
CA LYS A 29 10.01 -8.21 -2.70
C LYS A 29 11.11 -9.21 -3.02
N GLU A 30 10.88 -10.48 -2.74
CA GLU A 30 11.85 -11.53 -3.04
C GLU A 30 12.07 -11.68 -4.54
N LYS A 31 10.99 -11.77 -5.33
CA LYS A 31 11.07 -11.98 -6.78
C LYS A 31 11.73 -10.82 -7.54
N PHE A 32 11.53 -9.57 -7.09
CA PHE A 32 12.01 -8.38 -7.80
C PHE A 32 13.03 -7.56 -7.02
N ARG A 33 13.72 -8.18 -6.05
CA ARG A 33 14.65 -7.55 -5.11
C ARG A 33 15.63 -6.57 -5.77
N ASP A 34 16.21 -6.95 -6.91
CA ASP A 34 17.24 -6.16 -7.59
C ASP A 34 16.68 -5.04 -8.48
N ARG A 35 15.35 -4.88 -8.52
CA ARG A 35 14.65 -3.95 -9.42
C ARG A 35 13.69 -3.00 -8.70
N ILE A 36 13.53 -3.16 -7.39
CA ILE A 36 12.61 -2.37 -6.59
C ILE A 36 13.25 -1.83 -5.32
N GLU A 37 12.69 -0.74 -4.83
CA GLU A 37 12.95 -0.23 -3.49
C GLU A 37 11.60 -0.11 -2.78
N VAL A 38 11.45 -0.78 -1.65
CA VAL A 38 10.18 -0.81 -0.91
C VAL A 38 10.33 -0.05 0.39
N GLU A 39 9.35 0.81 0.65
CA GLU A 39 9.16 1.49 1.92
C GLU A 39 7.75 1.21 2.43
N GLU A 40 7.62 1.05 3.74
CA GLU A 40 6.37 0.69 4.38
C GLU A 40 6.02 1.72 5.46
N ILE A 41 4.75 2.08 5.50
CA ILE A 41 4.18 2.96 6.52
C ILE A 41 2.87 2.37 7.01
N ASP A 42 2.60 2.51 8.30
CA ASP A 42 1.35 2.07 8.90
C ASP A 42 0.50 3.29 9.27
N ALA A 43 -0.68 3.40 8.66
CA ALA A 43 -1.61 4.49 8.89
C ALA A 43 -2.30 4.40 10.27
N CYS A 44 -2.29 3.24 10.94
CA CYS A 44 -2.69 3.13 12.35
C CYS A 44 -1.75 3.93 13.27
N ILE A 45 -0.47 4.05 12.89
CA ILE A 45 0.57 4.74 13.67
C ILE A 45 0.74 6.19 13.16
N LEU A 46 0.80 6.36 11.85
CA LEU A 46 1.03 7.64 11.16
C LEU A 46 -0.28 8.23 10.63
N TYR A 47 -1.21 8.53 11.53
CA TYR A 47 -2.54 9.04 11.18
C TYR A 47 -2.62 10.57 11.06
N SER A 48 -1.66 11.32 11.62
CA SER A 48 -1.69 12.78 11.55
C SER A 48 -1.26 13.29 10.16
N SER A 49 -1.97 14.31 9.66
CA SER A 49 -1.69 14.89 8.35
C SER A 49 -0.25 15.35 8.21
N ASP A 50 0.32 15.90 9.27
CA ASP A 50 1.62 16.55 9.21
C ASP A 50 2.75 15.51 9.09
N MET A 51 2.69 14.44 9.89
CA MET A 51 3.70 13.37 9.84
C MET A 51 3.61 12.58 8.54
N PHE A 52 2.39 12.21 8.13
CA PHE A 52 2.18 11.47 6.88
C PHE A 52 2.62 12.29 5.67
N SER A 53 2.18 13.56 5.60
CA SER A 53 2.48 14.42 4.44
C SER A 53 3.96 14.70 4.31
N GLN A 54 4.66 14.93 5.42
CA GLN A 54 6.11 15.12 5.40
C GLN A 54 6.82 13.85 4.93
N ARG A 55 6.49 12.69 5.50
CA ARG A 55 7.11 11.41 5.12
C ARG A 55 6.87 11.08 3.65
N PHE A 56 5.63 11.20 3.19
CA PHE A 56 5.25 10.92 1.81
C PHE A 56 5.94 11.87 0.82
N SER A 57 6.00 13.17 1.15
CA SER A 57 6.64 14.18 0.30
C SER A 57 8.15 13.97 0.17
N SER A 58 8.81 13.60 1.27
CA SER A 58 10.23 13.21 1.25
C SER A 58 10.43 11.99 0.36
N TRP A 59 9.67 10.92 0.61
CA TRP A 59 9.77 9.70 -0.19
C TRP A 59 9.55 9.99 -1.67
N ILE A 60 8.45 10.61 -2.09
CA ILE A 60 8.16 10.77 -3.53
C ILE A 60 9.15 11.68 -4.28
N SER A 61 9.93 12.47 -3.54
CA SER A 61 10.95 13.37 -4.08
C SER A 61 12.33 12.73 -4.17
N GLU A 62 12.59 11.68 -3.40
CA GLU A 62 13.86 10.96 -3.42
C GLU A 62 14.09 10.24 -4.76
N ILE A 63 15.35 10.26 -5.20
CA ILE A 63 15.80 9.51 -6.36
C ILE A 63 16.08 8.07 -5.88
N PRO A 64 15.69 7.03 -6.64
CA PRO A 64 16.05 5.66 -6.29
C PRO A 64 17.57 5.53 -6.09
N LYS A 65 17.99 4.76 -5.09
CA LYS A 65 19.40 4.46 -4.80
C LYS A 65 20.09 3.79 -5.99
N GLN A 66 19.36 3.00 -6.76
CA GLN A 66 19.85 2.39 -8.00
C GLN A 66 19.09 2.91 -9.22
N THR A 67 19.84 3.27 -10.26
CA THR A 67 19.27 3.86 -11.48
C THR A 67 18.37 2.85 -12.17
N GLY A 68 17.08 3.18 -12.29
CA GLY A 68 16.08 2.36 -12.98
C GLY A 68 15.15 1.56 -12.06
N ASN A 69 15.41 1.53 -10.74
CA ASN A 69 14.54 0.82 -9.80
C ASN A 69 13.17 1.50 -9.66
N LEU A 70 12.14 0.66 -9.54
CA LEU A 70 10.79 1.08 -9.23
C LEU A 70 10.65 1.24 -7.71
N ARG A 71 10.16 2.37 -7.24
CA ARG A 71 9.93 2.60 -5.81
C ARG A 71 8.50 2.29 -5.46
N ILE A 72 8.29 1.53 -4.40
CA ILE A 72 6.98 1.11 -3.94
C ILE A 72 6.82 1.57 -2.50
N MET A 73 5.82 2.40 -2.24
CA MET A 73 5.35 2.69 -0.89
C MET A 73 4.15 1.82 -0.58
N ILE A 74 4.23 1.05 0.49
CA ILE A 74 3.11 0.28 1.02
C ILE A 74 2.54 1.05 2.20
N VAL A 75 1.26 1.37 2.10
CA VAL A 75 0.49 2.01 3.17
C VAL A 75 -0.39 0.94 3.79
N TRP A 76 -0.01 0.49 4.98
CA TRP A 76 -0.78 -0.44 5.80
C TRP A 76 -1.98 0.26 6.43
N HIS A 77 -3.13 -0.43 6.41
CA HIS A 77 -4.41 0.02 6.98
C HIS A 77 -4.82 1.42 6.49
N ALA A 78 -4.74 1.64 5.18
CA ALA A 78 -4.90 2.94 4.54
C ALA A 78 -6.27 3.59 4.77
N GLU A 79 -7.29 2.85 5.20
CA GLU A 79 -8.59 3.37 5.64
C GLU A 79 -8.50 4.34 6.82
N PHE A 80 -7.43 4.29 7.62
CA PHE A 80 -7.22 5.21 8.74
C PHE A 80 -6.58 6.55 8.32
N LEU A 81 -6.19 6.70 7.06
CA LEU A 81 -5.72 7.99 6.56
C LEU A 81 -6.84 9.02 6.56
N THR A 82 -6.56 10.21 7.10
CA THR A 82 -7.49 11.33 7.04
C THR A 82 -7.84 11.71 5.60
N SER A 83 -9.01 12.31 5.41
CA SER A 83 -9.44 12.82 4.09
C SER A 83 -8.43 13.77 3.45
N ALA A 84 -7.71 14.56 4.25
CA ALA A 84 -6.66 15.46 3.77
C ALA A 84 -5.44 14.69 3.22
N CYS A 85 -4.97 13.66 3.93
CA CYS A 85 -3.91 12.77 3.45
C CYS A 85 -4.30 12.10 2.12
N GLN A 86 -5.53 11.60 2.04
CA GLN A 86 -6.03 10.92 0.84
C GLN A 86 -6.13 11.89 -0.37
N GLN A 87 -6.58 13.13 -0.15
CA GLN A 87 -6.61 14.14 -1.21
C GLN A 87 -5.21 14.52 -1.71
N MET A 88 -4.24 14.63 -0.81
CA MET A 88 -2.84 14.88 -1.16
C MET A 88 -2.30 13.72 -2.00
N LEU A 89 -2.50 12.48 -1.57
CA LEU A 89 -2.05 11.27 -2.27
C LEU A 89 -2.56 11.23 -3.70
N ARG A 90 -3.86 11.49 -3.91
CA ARG A 90 -4.46 11.53 -5.25
C ARG A 90 -3.66 12.41 -6.21
N ARG A 91 -3.33 13.65 -5.81
CA ARG A 91 -2.57 14.58 -6.66
C ARG A 91 -1.17 14.05 -6.99
N GLN A 92 -0.53 13.39 -6.04
CA GLN A 92 0.82 12.87 -6.21
C GLN A 92 0.88 11.62 -7.10
N LEU A 93 -0.15 10.76 -7.03
CA LEU A 93 -0.33 9.63 -7.96
C LEU A 93 -0.46 10.10 -9.41
N GLU A 94 -1.03 11.29 -9.63
CA GLU A 94 -1.16 11.88 -10.97
C GLU A 94 0.16 12.46 -11.49
N GLN A 95 0.92 13.13 -10.63
CA GLN A 95 2.08 13.94 -11.04
C GLN A 95 3.40 13.16 -11.08
N ARG A 96 3.57 12.11 -10.27
CA ARG A 96 4.87 11.45 -10.03
C ARG A 96 4.84 9.93 -10.12
N SER A 97 3.92 9.38 -10.92
CA SER A 97 3.74 7.93 -11.09
C SER A 97 4.70 7.26 -12.07
N PHE A 98 5.69 7.94 -12.67
CA PHE A 98 6.55 7.26 -13.66
C PHE A 98 7.35 6.10 -13.04
N ARG A 99 7.98 6.31 -11.88
CA ARG A 99 8.79 5.29 -11.15
C ARG A 99 8.34 5.01 -9.73
N ASN A 100 7.30 5.69 -9.26
CA ASN A 100 6.77 5.50 -7.92
C ASN A 100 5.44 4.75 -8.02
N ARG A 101 5.25 3.76 -7.15
CA ARG A 101 4.01 3.02 -6.96
C ARG A 101 3.61 3.11 -5.51
N VAL A 102 2.31 3.15 -5.30
CA VAL A 102 1.72 3.17 -3.97
C VAL A 102 0.76 2.01 -3.91
N TRP A 103 0.93 1.18 -2.90
CA TRP A 103 0.08 0.03 -2.62
C TRP A 103 -0.63 0.32 -1.31
N PHE A 104 -1.96 0.26 -1.34
CA PHE A 104 -2.80 0.49 -0.17
C PHE A 104 -3.32 -0.85 0.32
N HIS A 105 -2.88 -1.30 1.49
CA HIS A 105 -3.58 -2.36 2.19
C HIS A 105 -4.83 -1.77 2.85
N VAL A 106 -5.97 -2.45 2.68
CA VAL A 106 -7.23 -2.05 3.29
C VAL A 106 -8.04 -3.26 3.74
N GLU A 107 -8.64 -3.15 4.92
CA GLU A 107 -9.63 -4.12 5.43
C GLU A 107 -11.05 -3.63 5.18
N ASN A 108 -11.25 -2.31 5.17
CA ASN A 108 -12.51 -1.67 4.79
C ASN A 108 -12.33 -0.72 3.59
N PRO A 109 -12.66 -1.15 2.35
CA PRO A 109 -12.47 -0.34 1.16
C PRO A 109 -13.35 0.91 1.12
N SER A 110 -14.43 0.97 1.91
CA SER A 110 -15.27 2.17 2.04
C SER A 110 -14.54 3.35 2.70
N GLY A 111 -13.43 3.10 3.40
CA GLY A 111 -12.59 4.16 3.98
C GLY A 111 -11.71 4.89 2.97
N ILE A 112 -11.66 4.42 1.71
CA ILE A 112 -10.83 5.02 0.65
C ILE A 112 -11.67 5.89 -0.27
N GLN A 113 -11.18 7.10 -0.54
CA GLN A 113 -11.80 8.01 -1.51
C GLN A 113 -11.84 7.40 -2.91
N SER A 114 -12.98 7.53 -3.58
CA SER A 114 -13.21 7.04 -4.95
C SER A 114 -12.17 7.53 -5.96
N ALA A 115 -11.59 8.71 -5.72
CA ALA A 115 -10.54 9.28 -6.56
C ALA A 115 -9.18 8.55 -6.45
N ILE A 116 -8.89 7.89 -5.32
CA ILE A 116 -7.75 6.98 -5.20
C ILE A 116 -8.11 5.65 -5.88
N VAL A 117 -9.31 5.13 -5.61
CA VAL A 117 -9.81 3.87 -6.20
C VAL A 117 -9.74 3.89 -7.72
N SER A 118 -10.14 5.00 -8.36
CA SER A 118 -10.10 5.14 -9.82
C SER A 118 -8.70 5.14 -10.45
N ARG A 119 -7.64 5.25 -9.63
CA ARG A 119 -6.23 5.25 -10.07
C ARG A 119 -5.49 3.96 -9.75
N CYS A 120 -6.13 3.04 -9.02
CA CYS A 120 -5.51 1.82 -8.54
C CYS A 120 -6.21 0.59 -9.11
N ILE A 121 -5.44 -0.47 -9.36
CA ILE A 121 -6.01 -1.80 -9.60
C ILE A 121 -6.35 -2.41 -8.24
N THR A 122 -7.60 -2.79 -8.04
CA THR A 122 -8.02 -3.46 -6.80
C THR A 122 -7.78 -4.95 -6.92
N LYS A 123 -6.97 -5.51 -6.02
CA LYS A 123 -6.72 -6.94 -5.86
C LYS A 123 -7.33 -7.39 -4.54
N ARG A 124 -8.34 -8.25 -4.62
CA ARG A 124 -8.94 -8.89 -3.44
C ARG A 124 -8.08 -10.08 -3.01
N MET A 125 -7.58 -10.05 -1.79
CA MET A 125 -6.81 -11.14 -1.20
C MET A 125 -7.72 -12.28 -0.73
N PRO A 126 -7.22 -13.53 -0.70
CA PRO A 126 -7.94 -14.64 -0.11
C PRO A 126 -8.24 -14.37 1.36
N THR A 127 -9.49 -14.53 1.78
CA THR A 127 -9.87 -14.40 3.20
C THR A 127 -9.69 -15.76 3.87
N ILE A 128 -8.79 -15.84 4.87
CA ILE A 128 -8.66 -17.02 5.70
C ILE A 128 -9.46 -16.81 6.98
N ILE A 129 -10.58 -17.52 7.10
CA ILE A 129 -11.37 -17.54 8.34
C ILE A 129 -10.79 -18.63 9.24
N LYS A 130 -10.17 -18.22 10.36
CA LYS A 130 -9.82 -19.14 11.43
C LYS A 130 -10.95 -19.17 12.45
N THR A 131 -11.51 -20.35 12.68
CA THR A 131 -12.44 -20.53 13.79
C THR A 131 -11.64 -20.54 15.09
N PRO A 132 -11.92 -19.64 16.05
CA PRO A 132 -11.25 -19.69 17.35
C PRO A 132 -11.60 -20.99 18.06
N GLU A 133 -10.58 -21.78 18.40
CA GLU A 133 -10.73 -22.93 19.30
C GLU A 133 -10.65 -22.39 20.74
N TYR A 134 -11.81 -22.21 21.36
CA TYR A 134 -11.86 -21.87 22.78
C TYR A 134 -11.62 -23.13 23.60
N THR A 135 -10.43 -23.26 24.19
CA THR A 135 -10.19 -24.27 25.23
C THR A 135 -11.03 -23.88 26.45
N LYS A 136 -11.93 -24.76 26.89
CA LYS A 136 -12.60 -24.60 28.19
C LYS A 136 -11.55 -24.89 29.26
N GLU A 137 -11.09 -23.86 29.95
CA GLU A 137 -10.41 -23.99 31.24
C GLU A 137 -11.40 -24.36 32.35
#